data_AF-A0A1M3BUX2-F1
#
_entry.id   AF-A0A1M3BUX2-F1
#
_cell.length_a   1.000
_cell.length_b   1.000
_cell.length_c   1.000
_cell.angle_alpha   90.00
_cell.angle_beta   90.00
_cell.angle_gamma   90.00
#
_symmetry.space_group_name_H-M   'P 1'
#
loop_
_entity.id
_entity.type
_entity.pdbx_description
1 polymer ?
#
loop_
_entity_poly.entity_id
_entity_poly.type
_entity_poly.pdbx_seq_one_letter_code
_entity_poly.pdbx_strand_id
1 'polypeptide(L)'
;MARKASRTTPNFVSQAIRGVDFERAHSSVVLGEDVRGRRRGFTIVELLIVVVVIAILAAITIVAYNGITNRSKAAAASTAAEQAAKKVMTYAVTNSDNYPASLSDAGITDGSATYQYRVDNSANPKTFCLTATTQNTSAYVSSTNATPTSGVCAGHAASGQTLVTNLALDPRATGSVTSEWAGRYGTTVSFVSGASDGPSPVTSSYVRQTYFTASSGGGRGVDVHSNLDTASTPGTALPVTTGVPVSASMYIRSSVSNSSVYLECRIHDGSGNWLVARGATPSGVNYVANTWTRVNQDITPTVSGYLACTARFQANVTWPVGSTIDATGLMVSAASSLPVYSDGATSGWAWNGTPNNSTSTGPAL
;
A
#
# COMPACT_ATOMS: atom_id res chain seq x y z
N MET A 1 72.39 -22.56 -18.00
CA MET A 1 72.70 -21.27 -18.67
C MET A 1 71.98 -20.17 -17.93
N ALA A 2 72.75 -19.27 -17.32
CA ALA A 2 72.28 -18.16 -16.50
C ALA A 2 72.03 -16.90 -17.35
N ARG A 3 71.07 -16.07 -16.95
CA ARG A 3 71.31 -14.62 -16.77
C ARG A 3 70.21 -13.98 -15.94
N LYS A 4 70.59 -13.63 -14.72
CA LYS A 4 69.91 -12.79 -13.73
C LYS A 4 70.16 -11.33 -14.12
N ALA A 5 69.13 -10.50 -14.23
CA ALA A 5 69.26 -9.05 -14.42
C ALA A 5 68.58 -8.31 -13.26
N SER A 6 69.42 -7.65 -12.49
CA SER A 6 69.15 -6.83 -11.30
C SER A 6 68.45 -5.53 -11.66
N ARG A 7 67.37 -5.17 -10.96
CA ARG A 7 66.79 -3.81 -10.97
C ARG A 7 67.30 -3.05 -9.76
N THR A 8 68.13 -2.05 -10.00
CA THR A 8 68.68 -1.12 -9.01
C THR A 8 67.85 0.18 -9.02
N THR A 9 67.38 0.60 -7.85
CA THR A 9 66.73 1.89 -7.57
C THR A 9 67.76 3.04 -7.57
N PRO A 10 67.46 4.24 -8.10
CA PRO A 10 68.25 5.43 -7.83
C PRO A 10 67.78 6.12 -6.53
N ASN A 11 68.70 6.25 -5.58
CA ASN A 11 68.57 7.07 -4.38
C ASN A 11 68.64 8.56 -4.75
N PHE A 12 67.65 9.34 -4.32
CA PHE A 12 67.71 10.80 -4.36
C PHE A 12 68.67 11.31 -3.27
N VAL A 13 69.65 12.10 -3.72
CA VAL A 13 70.64 12.78 -2.89
C VAL A 13 69.94 13.93 -2.15
N SER A 14 69.85 13.80 -0.82
CA SER A 14 69.48 14.88 0.10
C SER A 14 70.73 15.71 0.39
N GLN A 15 70.76 16.96 -0.07
CA GLN A 15 71.77 17.94 0.32
C GLN A 15 71.35 18.59 1.64
N ALA A 16 72.11 18.32 2.70
CA ALA A 16 72.02 19.02 3.98
C ALA A 16 73.05 20.16 4.01
N ILE A 17 72.57 21.39 4.14
CA ILE A 17 73.38 22.59 4.35
C ILE A 17 73.82 22.62 5.83
N ARG A 18 75.14 22.49 6.05
CA ARG A 18 75.84 22.77 7.32
C ARG A 18 75.68 24.27 7.62
N GLY A 19 75.29 24.71 8.81
CA GLY A 19 76.12 24.64 10.02
C GLY A 19 77.00 25.88 10.09
N VAL A 20 76.51 26.94 10.75
CA VAL A 20 77.34 28.03 11.26
C VAL A 20 76.95 28.22 12.72
N ASP A 21 77.80 27.69 13.59
CA ASP A 21 77.73 27.89 15.04
C ASP A 21 78.13 29.33 15.39
N PHE A 22 77.37 29.96 16.28
CA PHE A 22 77.90 31.04 17.10
C PHE A 22 77.26 30.99 18.48
N GLU A 23 77.96 30.32 19.39
CA GLU A 23 77.68 30.29 20.81
C GLU A 23 78.51 31.37 21.51
N ARG A 24 77.85 32.36 22.13
CA ARG A 24 78.16 32.83 23.50
C ARG A 24 77.23 33.94 23.96
N ALA A 25 76.59 33.68 25.09
CA ALA A 25 75.91 34.65 25.93
C ALA A 25 76.90 35.69 26.49
N HIS A 26 76.47 36.95 26.63
CA HIS A 26 76.81 37.77 27.79
C HIS A 26 75.77 38.87 28.02
N SER A 27 75.39 38.95 29.29
CA SER A 27 74.42 39.82 29.95
C SER A 27 74.80 41.30 29.92
N SER A 28 73.80 42.17 29.72
CA SER A 28 73.70 43.45 30.44
C SER A 28 72.25 43.93 30.48
N VAL A 29 71.62 43.73 31.64
CA VAL A 29 70.44 44.43 32.15
C VAL A 29 70.57 45.94 31.93
N VAL A 30 69.49 46.62 31.51
CA VAL A 30 68.94 47.87 32.11
C VAL A 30 67.74 48.40 31.28
N LEU A 31 66.58 48.34 31.94
CA LEU A 31 65.41 49.26 32.01
C LEU A 31 64.65 49.72 30.75
N GLY A 32 63.37 49.31 30.70
CA GLY A 32 62.28 50.27 30.50
C GLY A 32 61.51 50.21 29.18
N GLU A 33 60.56 49.28 29.06
CA GLU A 33 59.13 49.62 28.96
C GLU A 33 58.31 48.33 29.12
N ASP A 34 57.54 48.26 30.21
CA ASP A 34 56.51 47.25 30.40
C ASP A 34 55.36 47.57 29.43
N VAL A 35 55.45 47.13 28.18
CA VAL A 35 54.30 47.08 27.27
C VAL A 35 53.39 45.96 27.79
N ARG A 36 52.66 46.27 28.87
CA ARG A 36 51.42 45.59 29.22
C ARG A 36 50.47 45.80 28.05
N GLY A 37 50.57 44.95 27.05
CA GLY A 37 49.48 44.71 26.11
C GLY A 37 48.29 44.30 26.95
N ARG A 38 47.47 45.29 27.33
CA ARG A 38 46.22 45.08 28.06
C ARG A 38 45.42 44.11 27.20
N ARG A 39 45.39 42.84 27.61
CA ARG A 39 44.45 41.86 27.07
C ARG A 39 43.06 42.41 27.41
N ARG A 40 42.48 43.18 26.48
CA ARG A 40 41.10 43.64 26.58
C ARG A 40 40.27 42.37 26.60
N GLY A 41 39.70 42.04 27.76
CA GLY A 41 38.77 40.94 27.90
C GLY A 41 37.53 41.23 27.06
N PHE A 42 37.00 40.22 26.39
CA PHE A 42 35.72 40.29 25.69
C PHE A 42 34.64 40.70 26.70
N THR A 43 33.89 41.77 26.42
CA THR A 43 32.78 42.16 27.29
C THR A 43 31.64 41.16 27.14
N ILE A 44 30.90 40.93 28.22
CA ILE A 44 29.68 40.10 28.18
C ILE A 44 28.68 40.64 27.14
N VAL A 45 28.64 41.97 26.97
CA VAL A 45 27.76 42.63 25.99
C VAL A 45 28.16 42.32 24.55
N GLU A 46 29.46 42.32 24.22
CA GLU A 46 29.95 41.93 22.89
C GLU A 46 29.57 40.48 22.58
N LEU A 47 29.72 39.58 23.54
CA LEU A 47 29.35 38.19 23.35
C LEU A 47 27.82 38.01 23.23
N LEU A 48 27.04 38.78 24.00
CA LEU A 48 25.57 38.75 23.95
C LEU A 48 25.03 39.19 22.59
N ILE A 49 25.57 40.27 22.02
CA ILE A 49 25.15 40.73 20.69
C ILE A 49 25.49 39.69 19.63
N VAL A 50 26.67 39.06 19.70
CA VAL A 50 27.08 38.02 18.74
C VAL A 50 26.12 36.82 18.77
N VAL A 51 25.76 36.31 19.95
CA VAL A 51 24.83 35.17 20.03
C VAL A 51 23.43 35.54 19.56
N VAL A 52 22.96 36.77 19.82
CA VAL A 52 21.67 37.27 19.32
C VAL A 52 21.69 37.35 17.78
N VAL A 53 22.76 37.86 17.19
CA VAL A 53 22.88 37.94 15.72
C VAL A 53 22.93 36.54 15.10
N ILE A 54 23.71 35.61 15.66
CA ILE A 54 23.76 34.22 15.18
C ILE A 54 22.39 33.56 15.32
N ALA A 55 21.65 33.81 16.41
CA ALA A 55 20.31 33.25 16.62
C ALA A 55 19.32 33.73 15.54
N ILE A 56 19.33 35.02 15.19
CA ILE A 56 18.47 35.57 14.14
C ILE A 56 18.84 34.99 12.76
N LEU A 57 20.13 34.91 12.44
CA LEU A 57 20.60 34.32 11.17
C LEU A 57 20.28 32.82 11.08
N ALA A 58 20.46 32.07 12.17
CA ALA A 58 20.10 30.66 12.24
C ALA A 58 18.60 30.45 12.01
N ALA A 59 17.74 31.27 12.62
CA ALA A 59 16.29 31.16 12.44
C ALA A 59 15.86 31.35 10.98
N ILE A 60 16.38 32.39 10.29
CA ILE A 60 16.06 32.65 8.88
C ILE A 60 16.60 31.53 7.98
N THR A 61 17.83 31.10 8.22
CA THR A 61 18.49 30.06 7.40
C THR A 61 17.79 28.71 7.52
N ILE A 62 17.29 28.32 8.70
CA ILE A 62 16.55 27.06 8.88
C ILE A 62 15.28 27.03 8.02
N VAL A 63 14.48 28.11 8.03
CA VAL A 63 13.23 28.18 7.25
C VAL A 63 13.53 28.13 5.74
N ALA A 64 14.55 28.87 5.30
CA ALA A 64 14.97 28.88 3.89
C ALA A 64 15.51 27.50 3.44
N TYR A 65 16.33 26.86 4.28
CA TYR A 65 16.94 25.56 3.99
C TYR A 65 15.90 24.45 3.85
N ASN A 66 14.87 24.43 4.70
CA ASN A 66 13.76 23.47 4.59
C ASN A 66 13.01 23.62 3.25
N GLY A 67 12.74 24.85 2.82
CA GLY A 67 12.11 25.12 1.52
C GLY A 67 12.96 24.68 0.33
N ILE A 68 14.27 24.96 0.37
CA ILE A 68 15.22 24.53 -0.67
C ILE A 68 15.31 23.00 -0.73
N THR A 69 15.42 22.35 0.43
CA THR A 69 15.53 20.89 0.53
C THR A 69 14.26 20.19 0.04
N ASN A 70 13.08 20.75 0.31
CA ASN A 70 11.84 20.17 -0.21
C ASN A 70 11.72 20.33 -1.74
N ARG A 71 12.13 21.49 -2.28
CA ARG A 71 12.18 21.68 -3.74
C ARG A 71 13.20 20.76 -4.41
N SER A 72 14.36 20.54 -3.80
CA SER A 72 15.37 19.63 -4.36
C SER A 72 14.88 18.18 -4.35
N LYS A 73 14.20 17.74 -3.28
CA LYS A 73 13.55 16.42 -3.21
C LYS A 73 12.45 16.26 -4.25
N ALA A 74 11.58 17.27 -4.42
CA ALA A 74 10.53 17.24 -5.43
C ALA A 74 11.11 17.20 -6.85
N ALA A 75 12.14 18.00 -7.13
CA ALA A 75 12.85 17.95 -8.42
C ALA A 75 13.48 16.58 -8.66
N ALA A 76 14.13 15.98 -7.66
CA ALA A 76 14.72 14.65 -7.77
C ALA A 76 13.67 13.57 -8.08
N ALA A 77 12.53 13.58 -7.39
CA ALA A 77 11.43 12.64 -7.65
C ALA A 77 10.86 12.83 -9.07
N SER A 78 10.61 14.08 -9.48
CA SER A 78 10.10 14.39 -10.81
C SER A 78 11.07 13.95 -11.91
N THR A 79 12.36 14.24 -11.78
CA THR A 79 13.38 13.79 -12.74
C THR A 79 13.48 12.27 -12.79
N ALA A 80 13.42 11.58 -11.65
CA ALA A 80 13.45 10.13 -11.60
C ALA A 80 12.23 9.50 -12.30
N ALA A 81 11.03 10.06 -12.08
CA ALA A 81 9.80 9.62 -12.74
C ALA A 81 9.85 9.87 -14.26
N GLU A 82 10.33 11.04 -14.68
CA GLU A 82 10.47 11.40 -16.10
C GLU A 82 11.43 10.48 -16.85
N GLN A 83 12.62 10.24 -16.28
CA GLN A 83 13.63 9.37 -16.88
C GLN A 83 13.14 7.93 -17.01
N ALA A 84 12.47 7.41 -15.98
CA ALA A 84 11.88 6.08 -16.01
C ALA A 84 10.73 5.99 -17.02
N ALA A 85 9.83 6.97 -17.06
CA ALA A 85 8.75 7.03 -18.03
C ALA A 85 9.27 7.09 -19.48
N LYS A 86 10.36 7.83 -19.73
CA LYS A 86 11.01 7.87 -21.05
C LYS A 86 11.49 6.49 -21.49
N LYS A 87 12.08 5.70 -20.58
CA LYS A 87 12.47 4.31 -20.86
C LYS A 87 11.26 3.42 -21.15
N VAL A 88 10.18 3.54 -20.36
CA VAL A 88 8.91 2.84 -20.57
C VAL A 88 8.31 3.15 -21.95
N MET A 89 8.26 4.43 -22.33
CA MET A 89 7.76 4.86 -23.63
C MET A 89 8.67 4.39 -24.78
N THR A 90 9.99 4.46 -24.60
CA THR A 90 10.96 3.96 -25.61
C THR A 90 10.78 2.46 -25.83
N TYR A 91 10.57 1.69 -24.76
CA TYR A 91 10.26 0.26 -24.84
C TYR A 91 8.99 0.01 -25.65
N ALA A 92 7.91 0.77 -25.42
CA ALA A 92 6.66 0.60 -26.15
C ALA A 92 6.83 0.80 -27.66
N VAL A 93 7.58 1.83 -28.07
CA VAL A 93 7.88 2.09 -29.49
C VAL A 93 8.60 0.91 -30.15
N THR A 94 9.48 0.20 -29.43
CA THR A 94 10.20 -0.96 -29.98
C THR A 94 9.46 -2.29 -29.81
N ASN A 95 8.32 -2.32 -29.12
CA ASN A 95 7.59 -3.55 -28.76
C ASN A 95 6.10 -3.49 -29.17
N SER A 96 5.82 -3.00 -30.38
CA SER A 96 4.46 -2.96 -30.95
C SER A 96 3.45 -2.24 -30.04
N ASP A 97 3.87 -1.10 -29.51
CA ASP A 97 3.13 -0.26 -28.56
C ASP A 97 2.74 -0.98 -27.26
N ASN A 98 3.40 -2.09 -26.90
CA ASN A 98 3.23 -2.70 -25.58
C ASN A 98 4.19 -2.06 -24.59
N TYR A 99 3.64 -1.51 -23.52
CA TYR A 99 4.45 -1.12 -22.36
C TYR A 99 5.11 -2.37 -21.75
N PRO A 100 6.28 -2.23 -21.10
CA PRO A 100 6.97 -3.35 -20.49
C PRO A 100 6.08 -4.01 -19.42
N ALA A 101 6.13 -5.33 -19.29
CA ALA A 101 5.35 -6.05 -18.27
C ALA A 101 5.89 -5.76 -16.86
N SER A 102 7.20 -5.51 -16.76
CA SER A 102 7.90 -5.12 -15.55
C SER A 102 8.90 -4.00 -15.84
N LEU A 103 9.23 -3.19 -14.83
CA LEU A 103 10.24 -2.13 -14.97
C LEU A 103 11.63 -2.67 -15.38
N SER A 104 11.95 -3.90 -14.98
CA SER A 104 13.19 -4.58 -15.37
C SER A 104 13.31 -4.81 -16.87
N ASP A 105 12.21 -5.03 -17.59
CA ASP A 105 12.22 -5.23 -19.05
C ASP A 105 12.67 -3.95 -19.79
N ALA A 106 12.44 -2.78 -19.17
CA ALA A 106 12.93 -1.49 -19.65
C ALA A 106 14.26 -1.05 -18.99
N GLY A 107 14.93 -1.94 -18.26
CA GLY A 107 16.19 -1.65 -17.57
C GLY A 107 16.05 -0.56 -16.50
N ILE A 108 14.92 -0.55 -15.78
CA ILE A 108 14.66 0.32 -14.63
C ILE A 108 14.68 -0.55 -13.37
N THR A 109 15.55 -0.18 -12.44
CA THR A 109 15.69 -0.85 -11.14
C THR A 109 15.76 0.21 -10.05
N ASP A 110 15.40 -0.17 -8.83
CA ASP A 110 15.54 0.71 -7.68
C ASP A 110 17.00 1.09 -7.40
N GLY A 111 17.19 2.25 -6.79
CA GLY A 111 18.48 2.82 -6.42
C GLY A 111 18.29 4.01 -5.49
N SER A 112 18.73 5.20 -5.92
CA SER A 112 18.46 6.45 -5.19
C SER A 112 16.97 6.84 -5.19
N ALA A 113 16.23 6.37 -6.20
CA ALA A 113 14.77 6.38 -6.25
C ALA A 113 14.26 4.93 -6.14
N THR A 114 13.07 4.80 -5.56
CA THR A 114 12.29 3.55 -5.58
C THR A 114 11.12 3.72 -6.53
N TYR A 115 10.76 2.67 -7.25
CA TYR A 115 9.75 2.73 -8.28
C TYR A 115 8.57 1.80 -7.99
N GLN A 116 7.38 2.28 -8.29
CA GLN A 116 6.16 1.48 -8.36
C GLN A 116 5.56 1.61 -9.75
N TYR A 117 5.02 0.52 -10.28
CA TYR A 117 4.58 0.45 -11.67
C TYR A 117 3.33 -0.40 -11.83
N ARG A 118 2.42 0.11 -12.65
CA ARG A 118 1.22 -0.59 -13.13
C ARG A 118 1.15 -0.46 -14.64
N VAL A 119 0.70 -1.52 -15.28
CA VAL A 119 0.53 -1.60 -16.73
C VAL A 119 -0.72 -2.40 -17.06
N ASP A 120 -1.46 -1.94 -18.06
CA ASP A 120 -2.54 -2.68 -18.70
C ASP A 120 -2.38 -2.55 -20.22
N ASN A 121 -1.75 -3.57 -20.82
CA ASN A 121 -1.60 -3.69 -22.27
C ASN A 121 -2.83 -4.29 -22.96
N SER A 122 -3.85 -4.71 -22.18
CA SER A 122 -5.12 -5.23 -22.70
C SER A 122 -6.18 -4.13 -22.84
N ALA A 123 -6.02 -3.01 -22.13
CA ALA A 123 -6.85 -1.81 -22.30
C ALA A 123 -6.71 -1.18 -23.70
N ASN A 124 -7.76 -0.49 -24.15
CA ASN A 124 -7.77 0.29 -25.38
C ASN A 124 -8.27 1.73 -25.11
N PRO A 125 -7.40 2.75 -25.08
CA PRO A 125 -5.95 2.67 -25.30
C PRO A 125 -5.23 1.96 -24.15
N LYS A 126 -4.05 1.38 -24.43
CA LYS A 126 -3.19 0.75 -23.42
C LYS A 126 -2.77 1.78 -22.38
N THR A 127 -2.58 1.35 -21.14
CA THR A 127 -2.26 2.27 -20.04
C THR A 127 -1.06 1.83 -19.23
N PHE A 128 -0.37 2.80 -18.65
CA PHE A 128 0.62 2.57 -17.60
C PHE A 128 0.58 3.71 -16.59
N CYS A 129 1.07 3.44 -15.39
CA CYS A 129 1.35 4.46 -14.40
C CYS A 129 2.60 4.08 -13.61
N LEU A 130 3.52 5.03 -13.51
CA LEU A 130 4.80 4.88 -12.82
C LEU A 130 4.89 5.94 -11.72
N THR A 131 5.25 5.52 -10.52
CA THR A 131 5.59 6.41 -9.41
C THR A 131 7.06 6.23 -9.06
N ALA A 132 7.78 7.34 -8.91
CA ALA A 132 9.13 7.36 -8.37
C ALA A 132 9.12 8.08 -7.02
N THR A 133 9.76 7.48 -6.02
CA THR A 133 9.87 8.03 -4.67
C THR A 133 11.33 8.21 -4.30
N THR A 134 11.70 9.46 -3.98
CA THR A 134 13.03 9.84 -3.48
C THR A 134 12.88 10.55 -2.14
N GLN A 135 13.57 10.09 -1.09
CA GLN A 135 13.57 10.73 0.24
C GLN A 135 12.16 11.13 0.73
N ASN A 136 11.20 10.20 0.66
CA ASN A 136 9.80 10.40 1.06
C ASN A 136 9.07 11.50 0.27
N THR A 137 9.50 11.81 -0.94
CA THR A 137 8.78 12.65 -1.90
C THR A 137 8.51 11.83 -3.15
N SER A 138 7.27 11.84 -3.62
CA SER A 138 6.85 11.01 -4.75
C SER A 138 6.33 11.87 -5.90
N ALA A 139 6.66 11.46 -7.12
CA ALA A 139 6.09 12.00 -8.35
C ALA A 139 5.69 10.84 -9.26
N TYR A 140 4.68 11.06 -10.08
CA TYR A 140 4.20 10.03 -11.01
C TYR A 140 4.03 10.57 -12.43
N VAL A 141 4.10 9.65 -13.38
CA VAL A 141 3.84 9.84 -14.80
C VAL A 141 2.94 8.68 -15.26
N SER A 142 1.97 8.96 -16.11
CA SER A 142 1.05 7.94 -16.65
C SER A 142 0.89 8.10 -18.16
N SER A 143 0.22 7.12 -18.78
CA SER A 143 -0.17 7.22 -20.20
C SER A 143 -1.09 8.41 -20.51
N THR A 144 -1.81 8.93 -19.51
CA THR A 144 -2.70 10.09 -19.64
C THR A 144 -2.09 11.39 -19.12
N ASN A 145 -0.97 11.31 -18.40
CA ASN A 145 -0.27 12.45 -17.83
C ASN A 145 1.24 12.29 -18.05
N ALA A 146 1.72 12.82 -19.16
CA ALA A 146 3.11 12.69 -19.60
C ALA A 146 4.09 13.58 -18.81
N THR A 147 3.59 14.51 -17.97
CA THR A 147 4.42 15.38 -17.16
C THR A 147 4.50 14.87 -15.71
N PRO A 148 5.70 14.83 -15.10
CA PRO A 148 5.85 14.44 -13.71
C PRO A 148 4.97 15.30 -12.80
N THR A 149 4.03 14.66 -12.12
CA THR A 149 3.10 15.31 -11.21
C THR A 149 3.36 14.84 -9.79
N SER A 150 3.31 15.76 -8.83
CA SER A 150 3.48 15.43 -7.42
C SER A 150 2.39 14.46 -6.95
N GLY A 151 2.78 13.42 -6.21
CA GLY A 151 1.88 12.39 -5.71
C GLY A 151 2.24 11.00 -6.23
N VAL A 152 1.24 10.11 -6.22
CA VAL A 152 1.38 8.70 -6.60
C VAL A 152 0.23 8.27 -7.51
N CYS A 153 0.48 7.22 -8.28
CA CYS A 153 -0.59 6.55 -9.03
C CYS A 153 -1.63 5.93 -8.09
N ALA A 154 -2.86 5.75 -8.57
CA ALA A 154 -3.82 4.92 -7.87
C ALA A 154 -3.24 3.50 -7.65
N GLY A 155 -3.38 2.99 -6.43
CA GLY A 155 -2.83 1.70 -6.01
C GLY A 155 -1.32 1.66 -5.74
N HIS A 156 -0.66 2.82 -5.72
CA HIS A 156 0.72 3.00 -5.26
C HIS A 156 0.74 3.63 -3.85
N ALA A 157 1.82 3.42 -3.11
CA ALA A 157 1.99 3.99 -1.78
C ALA A 157 2.72 5.31 -1.87
N ALA A 158 2.17 6.36 -1.25
CA ALA A 158 2.93 7.57 -1.02
C ALA A 158 3.95 7.34 0.11
N SER A 159 5.21 7.71 -0.12
CA SER A 159 6.21 8.06 0.91
C SER A 159 6.08 7.34 2.26
N GLY A 160 6.38 6.04 2.30
CA GLY A 160 6.43 5.24 3.53
C GLY A 160 5.08 4.67 3.99
N GLN A 161 4.00 4.88 3.25
CA GLN A 161 2.71 4.22 3.50
C GLN A 161 2.79 2.72 3.18
N THR A 162 2.13 1.92 4.02
CA THR A 162 1.96 0.49 3.75
C THR A 162 0.75 0.31 2.81
N LEU A 163 0.94 -0.46 1.75
CA LEU A 163 -0.16 -0.85 0.87
C LEU A 163 -1.01 -1.92 1.54
N VAL A 164 -2.33 -1.78 1.40
CA VAL A 164 -3.28 -2.85 1.70
C VAL A 164 -3.76 -3.43 0.38
N THR A 165 -3.86 -4.76 0.32
CA THR A 165 -4.49 -5.44 -0.80
C THR A 165 -5.82 -6.02 -0.33
N ASN A 166 -6.89 -5.67 -1.03
CA ASN A 166 -8.14 -6.38 -0.97
C ASN A 166 -8.02 -7.62 -1.87
N LEU A 167 -8.02 -8.78 -1.22
CA LEU A 167 -7.85 -10.08 -1.86
C LEU A 167 -9.16 -10.61 -2.47
N ALA A 168 -10.30 -9.94 -2.24
CA ALA A 168 -11.55 -10.28 -2.90
C ALA A 168 -11.48 -9.86 -4.39
N LEU A 169 -11.83 -10.77 -5.29
CA LEU A 169 -11.78 -10.54 -6.74
C LEU A 169 -13.00 -9.79 -7.27
N ASP A 170 -14.20 -10.07 -6.73
CA ASP A 170 -15.46 -9.38 -7.03
C ASP A 170 -16.09 -8.81 -5.73
N PRO A 171 -15.45 -7.82 -5.09
CA PRO A 171 -15.89 -7.28 -3.82
C PRO A 171 -17.28 -6.63 -3.89
N ARG A 172 -17.77 -6.27 -5.09
CA ARG A 172 -19.07 -5.64 -5.34
C ARG A 172 -20.20 -6.62 -5.68
N ALA A 173 -19.90 -7.92 -5.74
CA ALA A 173 -20.84 -8.98 -6.09
C ALA A 173 -21.47 -8.82 -7.49
N THR A 174 -20.70 -8.36 -8.47
CA THR A 174 -21.16 -8.00 -9.82
C THR A 174 -21.29 -9.17 -10.80
N GLY A 175 -20.72 -10.34 -10.50
CA GLY A 175 -20.45 -11.38 -11.52
C GLY A 175 -21.23 -12.70 -11.49
N SER A 176 -21.88 -13.10 -10.39
CA SER A 176 -22.70 -14.33 -10.43
C SER A 176 -23.58 -14.51 -9.20
N VAL A 177 -24.85 -14.82 -9.44
CA VAL A 177 -25.83 -15.22 -8.43
C VAL A 177 -25.70 -16.72 -8.23
N THR A 178 -24.73 -17.16 -7.45
CA THR A 178 -24.74 -18.51 -6.90
C THR A 178 -24.87 -18.38 -5.40
N SER A 179 -26.10 -18.31 -4.89
CA SER A 179 -26.26 -18.87 -3.55
C SER A 179 -26.02 -20.37 -3.68
N GLU A 180 -25.30 -20.97 -2.73
CA GLU A 180 -25.21 -22.42 -2.55
C GLU A 180 -26.60 -23.13 -2.62
N TRP A 181 -27.70 -22.38 -2.51
CA TRP A 181 -29.06 -22.88 -2.31
C TRP A 181 -30.14 -22.16 -3.12
N ALA A 182 -29.83 -21.59 -4.30
CA ALA A 182 -30.81 -20.85 -5.09
C ALA A 182 -32.05 -21.71 -5.36
N GLY A 183 -33.24 -21.25 -4.95
CA GLY A 183 -34.50 -22.00 -5.12
C GLY A 183 -34.73 -23.15 -4.13
N ARG A 184 -33.79 -23.46 -3.22
CA ARG A 184 -34.05 -24.40 -2.12
C ARG A 184 -34.74 -23.70 -0.95
N TYR A 185 -35.65 -24.42 -0.30
CA TYR A 185 -36.30 -24.03 0.96
C TYR A 185 -37.05 -22.70 0.94
N GLY A 186 -37.61 -22.35 -0.22
CA GLY A 186 -38.48 -21.20 -0.36
C GLY A 186 -37.77 -19.86 -0.33
N THR A 187 -36.63 -19.74 -1.02
CA THR A 187 -35.91 -18.47 -1.20
C THR A 187 -35.56 -18.19 -2.67
N THR A 188 -35.53 -16.92 -3.04
CA THR A 188 -35.08 -16.45 -4.35
C THR A 188 -33.86 -15.56 -4.15
N VAL A 189 -32.87 -15.66 -5.03
CA VAL A 189 -31.70 -14.77 -5.00
C VAL A 189 -31.66 -13.94 -6.27
N SER A 190 -31.47 -12.64 -6.13
CA SER A 190 -31.42 -11.67 -7.21
C SER A 190 -30.23 -10.75 -7.06
N PHE A 191 -29.64 -10.34 -8.19
CA PHE A 191 -28.67 -9.26 -8.23
C PHE A 191 -29.40 -7.92 -8.37
N VAL A 192 -29.04 -6.94 -7.54
CA VAL A 192 -29.52 -5.57 -7.64
C VAL A 192 -28.34 -4.70 -8.07
N SER A 193 -28.53 -3.93 -9.14
CA SER A 193 -27.50 -3.04 -9.70
C SER A 193 -27.99 -1.60 -9.76
N GLY A 194 -27.10 -0.62 -9.56
CA GLY A 194 -27.43 0.80 -9.68
C GLY A 194 -28.38 1.31 -8.60
N ALA A 195 -28.44 0.62 -7.46
CA ALA A 195 -29.32 0.98 -6.37
C ALA A 195 -28.80 2.23 -5.65
N SER A 196 -29.71 3.17 -5.34
CA SER A 196 -29.41 4.37 -4.57
C SER A 196 -29.21 4.10 -3.08
N ASP A 197 -29.60 2.92 -2.63
CA ASP A 197 -29.63 2.52 -1.23
C ASP A 197 -28.44 1.64 -0.82
N GLY A 198 -27.35 1.62 -1.60
CA GLY A 198 -26.13 0.87 -1.28
C GLY A 198 -25.37 1.42 -0.05
N PRO A 199 -24.48 0.61 0.58
CA PRO A 199 -23.78 1.00 1.82
C PRO A 199 -22.72 2.09 1.64
N SER A 200 -22.34 2.38 0.41
CA SER A 200 -21.31 3.36 0.06
C SER A 200 -21.55 3.83 -1.37
N PRO A 201 -21.17 5.07 -1.75
CA PRO A 201 -21.26 5.54 -3.14
C PRO A 201 -20.51 4.65 -4.15
N VAL A 202 -19.58 3.78 -3.70
CA VAL A 202 -18.87 2.82 -4.56
C VAL A 202 -19.56 1.47 -4.72
N THR A 203 -20.56 1.14 -3.88
CA THR A 203 -21.27 -0.15 -3.91
C THR A 203 -22.76 0.09 -4.14
N SER A 204 -23.14 0.48 -5.37
CA SER A 204 -24.54 0.55 -5.81
C SER A 204 -25.11 -0.80 -6.24
N SER A 205 -24.33 -1.87 -6.07
CA SER A 205 -24.73 -3.22 -6.44
C SER A 205 -24.58 -4.17 -5.26
N TYR A 206 -25.53 -5.07 -5.11
CA TYR A 206 -25.56 -6.07 -4.05
C TYR A 206 -26.36 -7.31 -4.47
N VAL A 207 -26.10 -8.42 -3.80
CA VAL A 207 -26.92 -9.62 -3.93
C VAL A 207 -27.97 -9.59 -2.83
N ARG A 208 -29.20 -9.93 -3.21
CA ARG A 208 -30.37 -10.00 -2.33
C ARG A 208 -30.92 -11.42 -2.31
N GLN A 209 -31.14 -11.97 -1.13
CA GLN A 209 -31.96 -13.15 -0.92
C GLN A 209 -33.29 -12.76 -0.30
N THR A 210 -34.37 -13.23 -0.89
CA THR A 210 -35.74 -13.02 -0.43
C THR A 210 -36.35 -14.34 0.03
N TYR A 211 -36.99 -14.34 1.20
CA TYR A 211 -37.67 -15.49 1.76
C TYR A 211 -39.13 -15.50 1.34
N PHE A 212 -39.63 -16.57 0.74
CA PHE A 212 -41.04 -16.72 0.35
C PHE A 212 -41.76 -17.85 1.10
N THR A 213 -41.05 -18.66 1.89
CA THR A 213 -41.64 -19.52 2.92
C THR A 213 -41.01 -19.23 4.28
N ALA A 214 -41.82 -19.29 5.35
CA ALA A 214 -41.30 -19.24 6.72
C ALA A 214 -40.25 -20.36 6.89
N SER A 215 -39.05 -19.94 7.24
CA SER A 215 -37.84 -20.74 7.08
C SER A 215 -37.20 -20.94 8.45
N SER A 216 -37.17 -22.17 8.95
CA SER A 216 -36.40 -22.60 10.12
C SER A 216 -35.46 -23.74 9.72
N GLY A 217 -34.17 -23.62 10.05
CA GLY A 217 -33.14 -24.58 9.68
C GLY A 217 -31.82 -23.89 9.31
N GLY A 218 -30.70 -24.59 9.54
CA GLY A 218 -29.36 -23.98 9.55
C GLY A 218 -28.92 -23.26 8.27
N GLY A 219 -28.34 -22.07 8.47
CA GLY A 219 -27.29 -21.49 7.64
C GLY A 219 -27.64 -21.18 6.19
N ARG A 220 -28.80 -20.57 5.92
CA ARG A 220 -29.08 -20.05 4.56
C ARG A 220 -28.67 -18.58 4.51
N GLY A 221 -28.18 -18.14 3.36
CA GLY A 221 -27.48 -16.87 3.28
C GLY A 221 -27.14 -16.47 1.86
N VAL A 222 -26.66 -15.23 1.73
CA VAL A 222 -26.18 -14.64 0.49
C VAL A 222 -24.67 -14.74 0.44
N ASP A 223 -24.16 -15.31 -0.64
CA ASP A 223 -22.74 -15.38 -0.89
C ASP A 223 -22.32 -14.10 -1.64
N VAL A 224 -21.47 -13.29 -0.99
CA VAL A 224 -20.76 -12.18 -1.64
C VAL A 224 -19.37 -12.72 -1.90
N HIS A 225 -19.18 -13.18 -3.13
CA HIS A 225 -18.05 -14.02 -3.49
C HIS A 225 -16.69 -13.35 -3.26
N SER A 226 -15.78 -14.08 -2.61
CA SER A 226 -14.34 -14.00 -2.91
C SER A 226 -14.01 -14.75 -4.21
N ASN A 227 -14.91 -15.63 -4.69
CA ASN A 227 -14.86 -16.50 -5.88
C ASN A 227 -16.08 -17.46 -5.92
N LEU A 228 -16.32 -18.12 -7.06
CA LEU A 228 -17.38 -19.13 -7.24
C LEU A 228 -16.90 -20.51 -6.70
N ASP A 229 -17.46 -20.96 -5.59
CA ASP A 229 -17.18 -22.27 -4.97
C ASP A 229 -17.91 -23.39 -5.73
N THR A 230 -17.37 -23.79 -6.88
CA THR A 230 -17.80 -25.03 -7.54
C THR A 230 -16.60 -25.78 -8.12
N ALA A 231 -16.67 -27.11 -8.12
CA ALA A 231 -15.72 -28.01 -8.78
C ALA A 231 -15.52 -27.71 -10.29
N SER A 232 -16.36 -26.85 -10.89
CA SER A 232 -16.35 -26.47 -12.30
C SER A 232 -15.57 -25.19 -12.65
N THR A 233 -15.08 -24.41 -11.67
CA THR A 233 -14.27 -23.19 -11.94
C THR A 233 -12.95 -23.16 -11.17
N PRO A 234 -11.96 -24.00 -11.52
CA PRO A 234 -10.64 -23.99 -10.89
C PRO A 234 -9.89 -22.68 -11.16
N GLY A 235 -9.25 -22.09 -10.13
CA GLY A 235 -8.29 -20.98 -10.29
C GLY A 235 -8.77 -19.58 -9.88
N THR A 236 -10.03 -19.42 -9.48
CA THR A 236 -10.55 -18.14 -8.96
C THR A 236 -10.55 -18.06 -7.44
N ALA A 237 -10.37 -19.20 -6.74
CA ALA A 237 -10.52 -19.25 -5.30
C ALA A 237 -9.39 -18.58 -4.50
N LEU A 238 -9.71 -17.88 -3.41
CA LEU A 238 -8.74 -17.15 -2.58
C LEU A 238 -7.95 -18.12 -1.69
N PRO A 239 -6.68 -18.42 -1.98
CA PRO A 239 -5.91 -19.36 -1.17
C PRO A 239 -5.58 -18.76 0.21
N VAL A 240 -5.62 -19.61 1.23
CA VAL A 240 -5.18 -19.30 2.58
C VAL A 240 -4.20 -20.35 3.07
N THR A 241 -3.21 -19.92 3.85
CA THR A 241 -2.14 -20.77 4.37
C THR A 241 -2.28 -20.94 5.87
N THR A 242 -2.02 -22.15 6.37
CA THR A 242 -2.03 -22.46 7.80
C THR A 242 -1.20 -21.46 8.60
N GLY A 243 -1.77 -20.91 9.67
CA GLY A 243 -1.10 -19.99 10.59
C GLY A 243 -0.96 -18.55 10.11
N VAL A 244 -1.34 -18.23 8.86
CA VAL A 244 -1.31 -16.86 8.34
C VAL A 244 -2.68 -16.20 8.59
N PRO A 245 -2.79 -15.23 9.51
CA PRO A 245 -4.07 -14.60 9.81
C PRO A 245 -4.60 -13.82 8.62
N VAL A 246 -5.90 -13.92 8.39
CA VAL A 246 -6.66 -13.12 7.44
C VAL A 246 -7.86 -12.51 8.13
N SER A 247 -8.24 -11.33 7.70
CA SER A 247 -9.44 -10.65 8.18
C SER A 247 -10.36 -10.38 7.00
N ALA A 248 -11.63 -10.76 7.14
CA ALA A 248 -12.66 -10.56 6.13
C ALA A 248 -13.76 -9.65 6.66
N SER A 249 -14.32 -8.80 5.81
CA SER A 249 -15.51 -8.01 6.12
C SER A 249 -16.45 -7.90 4.96
N MET A 250 -17.72 -7.65 5.24
CA MET A 250 -18.71 -7.30 4.24
C MET A 250 -19.78 -6.39 4.84
N TYR A 251 -20.47 -5.66 3.98
CA TYR A 251 -21.69 -4.97 4.34
C TYR A 251 -22.86 -5.94 4.22
N ILE A 252 -23.66 -5.99 5.28
CA ILE A 252 -24.87 -6.80 5.33
C ILE A 252 -26.03 -5.91 5.77
N ARG A 253 -27.17 -6.06 5.11
CA ARG A 253 -28.43 -5.43 5.47
C ARG A 253 -29.50 -6.50 5.60
N SER A 254 -30.30 -6.39 6.65
CA SER A 254 -31.45 -7.26 6.88
C SER A 254 -32.72 -6.42 6.85
N SER A 255 -33.79 -6.92 6.23
CA SER A 255 -35.09 -6.23 6.24
C SER A 255 -35.78 -6.27 7.61
N VAL A 256 -35.33 -7.14 8.51
CA VAL A 256 -35.85 -7.31 9.87
C VAL A 256 -34.76 -7.02 10.90
N SER A 257 -35.12 -6.35 11.99
CA SER A 257 -34.19 -6.15 13.10
C SER A 257 -33.91 -7.48 13.79
N ASN A 258 -32.66 -7.90 13.87
CA ASN A 258 -32.27 -9.16 14.48
C ASN A 258 -30.77 -9.18 14.85
N SER A 259 -30.36 -10.16 15.64
CA SER A 259 -28.94 -10.47 15.92
C SER A 259 -28.48 -11.78 15.29
N SER A 260 -29.30 -12.31 14.38
CA SER A 260 -29.17 -13.66 13.83
C SER A 260 -28.52 -13.69 12.46
N VAL A 261 -28.36 -12.54 11.80
CA VAL A 261 -27.55 -12.43 10.58
C VAL A 261 -26.08 -12.23 10.96
N TYR A 262 -25.15 -12.81 10.20
CA TYR A 262 -23.72 -12.67 10.46
C TYR A 262 -22.88 -12.94 9.21
N LEU A 263 -21.64 -12.45 9.22
CA LEU A 263 -20.60 -12.89 8.30
C LEU A 263 -20.04 -14.24 8.77
N GLU A 264 -20.07 -15.22 7.88
CA GLU A 264 -19.43 -16.51 8.06
C GLU A 264 -18.40 -16.74 6.96
N CYS A 265 -17.15 -16.92 7.38
CA CYS A 265 -16.06 -17.33 6.52
C CYS A 265 -15.56 -18.73 6.92
N ARG A 266 -15.30 -19.55 5.91
CA ARG A 266 -14.91 -20.96 6.04
C ARG A 266 -13.81 -21.30 5.05
N ILE A 267 -13.13 -22.42 5.32
CA ILE A 267 -12.06 -22.94 4.48
C ILE A 267 -12.50 -24.25 3.83
N HIS A 268 -12.36 -24.35 2.51
CA HIS A 268 -12.61 -25.56 1.73
C HIS A 268 -11.36 -26.02 0.98
N ASP A 269 -11.39 -27.23 0.45
CA ASP A 269 -10.27 -27.87 -0.25
C ASP A 269 -10.20 -27.56 -1.76
N GLY A 270 -11.12 -26.72 -2.27
CA GLY A 270 -11.24 -26.43 -3.71
C GLY A 270 -11.97 -27.51 -4.51
N SER A 271 -12.32 -28.64 -3.87
CA SER A 271 -13.17 -29.71 -4.42
C SER A 271 -14.58 -29.70 -3.82
N GLY A 272 -14.91 -28.65 -3.05
CA GLY A 272 -16.20 -28.46 -2.39
C GLY A 272 -16.31 -29.09 -1.00
N ASN A 273 -15.22 -29.65 -0.44
CA ASN A 273 -15.23 -30.17 0.93
C ASN A 273 -14.74 -29.11 1.92
N TRP A 274 -15.51 -28.90 2.99
CA TRP A 274 -15.16 -27.98 4.07
C TRP A 274 -14.09 -28.58 4.99
N LEU A 275 -12.96 -27.89 5.11
CA LEU A 275 -11.77 -28.36 5.86
C LEU A 275 -11.76 -27.91 7.32
N VAL A 276 -12.38 -26.77 7.63
CA VAL A 276 -12.44 -26.23 9.00
C VAL A 276 -13.89 -25.97 9.38
N ALA A 277 -14.25 -26.34 10.61
CA ALA A 277 -15.52 -25.94 11.20
C ALA A 277 -15.57 -24.41 11.33
N ARG A 278 -16.72 -23.82 10.98
CA ARG A 278 -17.10 -22.39 11.04
C ARG A 278 -16.11 -21.50 11.81
N GLY A 279 -15.59 -20.45 11.16
CA GLY A 279 -14.94 -19.37 11.91
C GLY A 279 -15.88 -18.82 12.99
N ALA A 280 -15.34 -18.24 14.07
CA ALA A 280 -16.14 -17.69 15.16
C ALA A 280 -17.16 -16.68 14.63
N THR A 281 -18.45 -16.99 14.75
CA THR A 281 -19.54 -16.09 14.34
C THR A 281 -19.36 -14.74 15.04
N PRO A 282 -19.41 -13.60 14.32
CA PRO A 282 -19.41 -12.28 14.94
C PRO A 282 -20.52 -12.21 16.00
N SER A 283 -20.12 -12.22 17.28
CA SER A 283 -21.07 -12.20 18.39
C SER A 283 -21.51 -10.77 18.69
N GLY A 284 -22.81 -10.54 18.89
CA GLY A 284 -23.32 -9.29 19.42
C GLY A 284 -23.63 -8.18 18.40
N VAL A 285 -23.64 -8.50 17.10
CA VAL A 285 -24.11 -7.54 16.08
C VAL A 285 -25.63 -7.48 16.11
N ASN A 286 -26.18 -6.32 16.45
CA ASN A 286 -27.61 -6.05 16.35
C ASN A 286 -27.89 -5.30 15.05
N TYR A 287 -28.55 -5.96 14.10
CA TYR A 287 -28.99 -5.34 12.87
C TYR A 287 -30.25 -4.53 13.13
N VAL A 288 -30.20 -3.26 12.75
CA VAL A 288 -31.40 -2.43 12.58
C VAL A 288 -31.98 -2.73 11.20
N ALA A 289 -33.29 -2.97 11.14
CA ALA A 289 -33.99 -3.21 9.89
C ALA A 289 -33.62 -2.17 8.81
N ASN A 290 -33.38 -2.65 7.60
CA ASN A 290 -33.04 -1.88 6.40
C ASN A 290 -31.79 -0.98 6.52
N THR A 291 -30.94 -1.23 7.51
CA THR A 291 -29.68 -0.49 7.69
C THR A 291 -28.49 -1.36 7.31
N TRP A 292 -27.60 -0.81 6.48
CA TRP A 292 -26.34 -1.47 6.17
C TRP A 292 -25.41 -1.45 7.37
N THR A 293 -24.93 -2.63 7.74
CA THR A 293 -23.96 -2.80 8.82
C THR A 293 -22.74 -3.51 8.25
N ARG A 294 -21.56 -2.92 8.42
CA ARG A 294 -20.31 -3.61 8.10
C ARG A 294 -19.92 -4.50 9.26
N VAL A 295 -19.71 -5.78 8.96
CA VAL A 295 -19.23 -6.77 9.93
C VAL A 295 -17.92 -7.36 9.46
N ASN A 296 -17.10 -7.79 10.40
CA ASN A 296 -15.82 -8.43 10.14
C ASN A 296 -15.67 -9.75 10.89
N GLN A 297 -14.77 -10.58 10.40
CA GLN A 297 -14.36 -11.83 11.00
C GLN A 297 -12.87 -12.05 10.76
N ASP A 298 -12.13 -12.22 11.85
CA ASP A 298 -10.72 -12.59 11.84
C ASP A 298 -10.59 -14.11 11.85
N ILE A 299 -9.68 -14.63 11.03
CA ILE A 299 -9.52 -16.06 10.80
C ILE A 299 -8.03 -16.35 10.81
N THR A 300 -7.62 -17.30 11.65
CA THR A 300 -6.29 -17.89 11.57
C THR A 300 -6.46 -19.33 11.08
N PRO A 301 -6.20 -19.60 9.79
CA PRO A 301 -6.36 -20.93 9.21
C PRO A 301 -5.58 -21.99 10.00
N THR A 302 -6.25 -23.05 10.43
CA THR A 302 -5.59 -24.22 11.03
C THR A 302 -5.14 -25.24 9.98
N VAL A 303 -5.64 -25.10 8.75
CA VAL A 303 -5.29 -25.88 7.56
C VAL A 303 -5.22 -24.94 6.36
N SER A 304 -4.43 -25.31 5.36
CA SER A 304 -4.35 -24.57 4.10
C SER A 304 -5.50 -24.99 3.19
N GLY A 305 -6.01 -24.06 2.39
CA GLY A 305 -7.17 -24.29 1.53
C GLY A 305 -7.62 -22.98 0.88
N TYR A 306 -8.92 -22.84 0.67
CA TYR A 306 -9.51 -21.68 0.02
C TYR A 306 -10.57 -21.03 0.90
N LEU A 307 -10.59 -19.70 0.94
CA LEU A 307 -11.50 -18.92 1.77
C LEU A 307 -12.79 -18.57 1.02
N ALA A 308 -13.92 -18.97 1.61
CA ALA A 308 -15.27 -18.57 1.19
C ALA A 308 -15.94 -17.77 2.33
N CYS A 309 -16.53 -16.63 2.00
CA CYS A 309 -17.20 -15.73 2.96
C CYS A 309 -18.64 -15.45 2.53
N THR A 310 -19.57 -15.52 3.47
CA THR A 310 -21.01 -15.57 3.20
C THR A 310 -21.77 -14.79 4.27
N ALA A 311 -22.84 -14.09 3.89
CA ALA A 311 -23.77 -13.45 4.83
C ALA A 311 -24.88 -14.45 5.17
N ARG A 312 -24.91 -14.97 6.41
CA ARG A 312 -25.85 -16.05 6.81
C ARG A 312 -26.78 -15.63 7.90
N PHE A 313 -27.90 -16.33 8.02
CA PHE A 313 -28.72 -16.30 9.23
C PHE A 313 -28.52 -17.54 10.10
N GLN A 314 -28.76 -17.39 11.41
CA GLN A 314 -28.59 -18.42 12.42
C GLN A 314 -29.66 -19.51 12.31
N ALA A 315 -29.25 -20.77 12.54
CA ALA A 315 -30.19 -21.89 12.59
C ALA A 315 -31.31 -21.63 13.62
N ASN A 316 -32.50 -22.18 13.34
CA ASN A 316 -33.65 -22.19 14.24
C ASN A 316 -34.27 -20.81 14.54
N VAL A 317 -33.96 -19.80 13.73
CA VAL A 317 -34.64 -18.49 13.74
C VAL A 317 -35.67 -18.48 12.63
N THR A 318 -36.92 -18.16 12.95
CA THR A 318 -38.00 -18.06 11.95
C THR A 318 -37.92 -16.73 11.23
N TRP A 319 -37.72 -16.78 9.91
CA TRP A 319 -37.76 -15.60 9.06
C TRP A 319 -39.17 -15.38 8.47
N PRO A 320 -39.77 -14.19 8.67
CA PRO A 320 -41.05 -13.86 8.04
C PRO A 320 -40.97 -13.91 6.51
N VAL A 321 -42.04 -14.38 5.88
CA VAL A 321 -42.20 -14.32 4.42
C VAL A 321 -42.08 -12.87 3.94
N GLY A 322 -41.37 -12.66 2.85
CA GLY A 322 -41.04 -11.36 2.27
C GLY A 322 -39.77 -10.71 2.82
N SER A 323 -39.19 -11.25 3.90
CA SER A 323 -37.95 -10.70 4.45
C SER A 323 -36.78 -10.88 3.50
N THR A 324 -35.77 -10.01 3.62
CA THR A 324 -34.58 -10.04 2.78
C THR A 324 -33.28 -9.94 3.57
N ILE A 325 -32.23 -10.56 3.03
CA ILE A 325 -30.84 -10.33 3.41
C ILE A 325 -30.13 -9.82 2.16
N ASP A 326 -29.46 -8.69 2.28
CA ASP A 326 -28.64 -8.10 1.22
C ASP A 326 -27.18 -8.06 1.68
N ALA A 327 -26.26 -8.32 0.76
CA ALA A 327 -24.84 -8.28 1.07
C ALA A 327 -24.00 -7.78 -0.12
N THR A 328 -22.94 -7.02 0.19
CA THR A 328 -21.96 -6.50 -0.78
C THR A 328 -20.67 -6.04 -0.07
N GLY A 329 -19.69 -5.57 -0.83
CA GLY A 329 -18.48 -4.96 -0.33
C GLY A 329 -17.60 -5.93 0.46
N LEU A 330 -17.36 -7.13 -0.08
CA LEU A 330 -16.41 -8.06 0.53
C LEU A 330 -15.01 -7.45 0.47
N MET A 331 -14.34 -7.39 1.61
CA MET A 331 -12.92 -7.04 1.70
C MET A 331 -12.20 -8.09 2.52
N VAL A 332 -11.13 -8.64 1.95
CA VAL A 332 -10.26 -9.60 2.64
C VAL A 332 -8.83 -9.07 2.62
N SER A 333 -8.16 -9.06 3.77
CA SER A 333 -6.76 -8.66 3.87
C SER A 333 -5.95 -9.66 4.72
N ALA A 334 -4.67 -9.78 4.42
CA ALA A 334 -3.71 -10.53 5.23
C ALA A 334 -3.22 -9.69 6.43
N ALA A 335 -4.14 -9.20 7.26
CA ALA A 335 -3.87 -8.37 8.42
C ALA A 335 -4.70 -8.83 9.62
N SER A 336 -4.25 -8.50 10.83
CA SER A 336 -4.98 -8.74 12.08
C SER A 336 -6.09 -7.71 12.37
N SER A 337 -6.23 -6.69 11.51
CA SER A 337 -7.30 -5.68 11.59
C SER A 337 -7.61 -5.14 10.21
N LEU A 338 -8.90 -4.93 9.91
CA LEU A 338 -9.34 -4.44 8.60
C LEU A 338 -9.38 -2.91 8.55
N PRO A 339 -8.85 -2.30 7.48
CA PRO A 339 -9.07 -0.88 7.21
C PRO A 339 -10.52 -0.62 6.76
N VAL A 340 -10.82 0.66 6.48
CA VAL A 340 -12.06 1.06 5.80
C VAL A 340 -12.22 0.25 4.52
N TYR A 341 -13.46 -0.14 4.20
CA TYR A 341 -13.72 -0.85 2.95
C TYR A 341 -13.15 -0.06 1.76
N SER A 342 -12.37 -0.74 0.95
CA SER A 342 -11.79 -0.18 -0.27
C SER A 342 -11.67 -1.27 -1.32
N ASP A 343 -11.93 -0.89 -2.57
CA ASP A 343 -11.79 -1.72 -3.76
C ASP A 343 -11.09 -0.93 -4.86
N GLY A 344 -10.87 -1.53 -6.02
CA GLY A 344 -10.11 -0.89 -7.10
C GLY A 344 -10.78 0.31 -7.77
N ALA A 345 -11.98 0.71 -7.36
CA ALA A 345 -12.60 1.97 -7.79
C ALA A 345 -12.81 2.96 -6.62
N THR A 346 -12.32 2.64 -5.43
CA THR A 346 -12.19 3.59 -4.32
C THR A 346 -11.05 4.57 -4.63
N SER A 347 -11.20 5.83 -4.24
CA SER A 347 -10.17 6.86 -4.51
C SER A 347 -8.82 6.43 -3.93
N GLY A 348 -7.76 6.53 -4.74
CA GLY A 348 -6.40 6.10 -4.37
C GLY A 348 -6.15 4.59 -4.49
N TRP A 349 -7.17 3.78 -4.76
CA TRP A 349 -7.05 2.34 -5.01
C TRP A 349 -7.14 2.02 -6.50
N ALA A 350 -6.54 0.90 -6.89
CA ALA A 350 -6.62 0.41 -8.26
C ALA A 350 -6.69 -1.12 -8.32
N TRP A 351 -7.41 -1.62 -9.33
CA TRP A 351 -7.44 -3.05 -9.68
C TRP A 351 -6.07 -3.52 -10.19
N ASN A 352 -5.65 -4.72 -9.78
CA ASN A 352 -4.41 -5.35 -10.23
C ASN A 352 -4.60 -6.14 -11.55
N GLY A 353 -5.71 -5.90 -12.24
CA GLY A 353 -6.13 -6.55 -13.46
C GLY A 353 -7.52 -6.06 -13.85
N THR A 354 -8.35 -6.96 -14.39
CA THR A 354 -9.72 -6.63 -14.79
C THR A 354 -10.57 -6.19 -13.58
N PRO A 355 -11.28 -5.05 -13.67
CA PRO A 355 -12.20 -4.61 -12.61
C PRO A 355 -13.21 -5.69 -12.21
N ASN A 356 -13.40 -5.89 -10.90
CA ASN A 356 -14.27 -6.92 -10.32
C ASN A 356 -13.94 -8.37 -10.73
N ASN A 357 -12.73 -8.63 -11.21
CA ASN A 357 -12.22 -9.98 -11.44
C ASN A 357 -10.72 -10.08 -11.12
N SER A 358 -10.25 -9.24 -10.19
CA SER A 358 -8.85 -9.19 -9.76
C SER A 358 -8.76 -8.60 -8.36
N THR A 359 -7.64 -8.83 -7.68
CA THR A 359 -7.36 -8.14 -6.42
C THR A 359 -7.23 -6.64 -6.67
N SER A 360 -7.39 -5.84 -5.62
CA SER A 360 -7.12 -4.42 -5.69
C SER A 360 -6.19 -4.00 -4.57
N THR A 361 -5.41 -2.96 -4.81
CA THR A 361 -4.44 -2.47 -3.84
C THR A 361 -4.53 -0.96 -3.76
N GLY A 362 -4.24 -0.42 -2.58
CA GLY A 362 -4.17 1.01 -2.32
C GLY A 362 -3.59 1.29 -0.94
N PRO A 363 -3.42 2.57 -0.59
CA PRO A 363 -3.00 2.94 0.75
C PRO A 363 -4.08 2.53 1.77
N ALA A 364 -3.66 2.23 3.00
CA ALA A 364 -4.59 2.17 4.12
C ALA A 364 -5.25 3.55 4.28
N LEU A 365 -6.57 3.63 4.05
CA LEU A 365 -7.38 4.84 4.15
C LEU A 365 -7.88 5.08 5.58
#